data_AF-K2B2A4-F1
#
_entry.id   AF-K2B2A4-F1
#
_cell.length_a   1.000
_cell.length_b   1.000
_cell.length_c   1.000
_cell.angle_alpha   90.00
_cell.angle_beta   90.00
_cell.angle_gamma   90.00
#
_symmetry.space_group_name_H-M   'P 1'
#
loop_
_entity.id
_entity.type
_entity.pdbx_description
1 polymer ?
#
loop_
_entity_poly.entity_id
_entity_poly.type
_entity_poly.pdbx_seq_one_letter_code
_entity_poly.pdbx_strand_id
1 'polypeptide(L)'
;GVLLAGLVEGFVKGALASVDLKTSRLMGKIASYAVITIATLAAFSELKIAESFVNILFIGLIAMLALGFGLAIGLGAKDLVGKILSDWYKDVQHDLKK
;
A
#
# COMPACT_ATOMS: atom_id res chain seq x y z
N GLY A 1 -16.63 8.87 8.10
CA GLY A 1 -16.15 8.72 6.71
C GLY A 1 -15.61 10.03 6.16
N VAL A 2 -16.49 10.93 5.72
CA VAL A 2 -16.12 12.17 5.00
C VAL A 2 -15.14 13.08 5.77
N LEU A 3 -15.32 13.22 7.10
CA LEU A 3 -14.38 14.00 7.93
C LEU A 3 -12.96 13.41 7.92
N LEU A 4 -12.84 12.09 8.10
CA LEU A 4 -11.56 11.38 8.03
C LEU A 4 -10.95 11.47 6.62
N ALA A 5 -11.78 11.38 5.58
CA ALA A 5 -11.33 11.51 4.20
C ALA A 5 -10.71 12.89 3.94
N GLY A 6 -11.33 13.97 4.44
CA GLY A 6 -10.80 15.32 4.34
C GLY A 6 -9.48 15.51 5.11
N LEU A 7 -9.34 14.90 6.28
CA LEU A 7 -8.10 14.91 7.06
C LEU A 7 -6.97 14.18 6.32
N VAL A 8 -7.24 12.99 5.80
CA VAL A 8 -6.26 12.19 5.05
C VAL A 8 -5.89 12.88 3.74
N GLU A 9 -6.85 13.48 3.04
CA GLU A 9 -6.61 14.29 1.84
C GLU A 9 -5.68 15.48 2.14
N GLY A 10 -5.91 16.20 3.23
CA GLY A 10 -5.06 17.29 3.69
C GLY A 10 -3.64 16.82 4.04
N PHE A 11 -3.54 15.69 4.75
CA PHE A 11 -2.26 15.09 5.13
C PHE A 11 -1.42 14.68 3.90
N VAL A 12 -2.04 13.97 2.95
CA VAL A 12 -1.37 13.53 1.72
C VAL A 12 -0.97 14.72 0.85
N LYS A 13 -1.83 15.74 0.75
CA LYS A 13 -1.48 16.98 0.05
C LYS A 13 -0.28 17.66 0.69
N GLY A 14 -0.25 17.76 2.02
CA GLY A 14 0.86 18.35 2.77
C GLY A 14 2.18 17.59 2.59
N ALA A 15 2.13 16.25 2.64
CA ALA A 15 3.30 15.40 2.47
C ALA A 15 3.93 15.50 1.06
N LEU A 16 3.10 15.69 0.03
CA LEU A 16 3.55 15.76 -1.36
C LEU A 16 3.70 17.19 -1.90
N ALA A 17 3.32 18.20 -1.12
CA ALA A 17 3.39 19.60 -1.52
C ALA A 17 4.83 20.07 -1.82
N SER A 18 5.83 19.42 -1.22
CA SER A 18 7.25 19.68 -1.44
C SER A 18 7.80 19.14 -2.76
N VAL A 19 7.10 18.19 -3.40
CA VAL A 19 7.55 17.53 -4.63
C VAL A 19 6.91 18.16 -5.86
N ASP A 20 5.57 18.15 -5.93
CA ASP A 20 4.81 18.72 -7.03
C ASP A 20 3.36 19.00 -6.63
N LEU A 21 2.89 20.23 -6.88
CA LEU A 21 1.56 20.68 -6.48
C LEU A 21 0.43 19.97 -7.26
N LYS A 22 0.67 19.60 -8.52
CA LYS A 22 -0.32 18.88 -9.34
C LYS A 22 -0.50 17.45 -8.83
N THR A 23 0.62 16.75 -8.60
CA THR A 23 0.66 15.38 -8.07
C THR A 23 0.08 15.31 -6.66
N SER A 24 0.45 16.26 -5.79
CA SER A 24 -0.11 16.41 -4.44
C SER A 24 -1.64 16.49 -4.45
N ARG A 25 -2.22 17.29 -5.35
CA ARG A 25 -3.66 17.48 -5.43
C ARG A 25 -4.39 16.23 -5.97
N LEU A 26 -3.79 15.52 -6.92
CA LEU A 26 -4.30 14.25 -7.46
C LEU A 26 -4.25 13.13 -6.42
N MET A 27 -3.09 12.91 -5.82
CA MET A 27 -2.89 11.86 -4.80
C MET A 27 -3.73 12.10 -3.56
N GLY A 28 -3.87 13.34 -3.11
CA GLY A 28 -4.77 13.69 -2.01
C GLY A 28 -6.23 13.33 -2.29
N LYS A 29 -6.72 13.60 -3.51
CA LYS A 29 -8.08 13.21 -3.92
C LYS A 29 -8.26 11.69 -3.95
N ILE A 30 -7.27 10.96 -4.48
CA ILE A 30 -7.30 9.48 -4.50
C ILE A 30 -7.38 8.92 -3.08
N ALA A 31 -6.57 9.47 -2.16
CA ALA A 31 -6.59 9.06 -0.76
C ALA A 31 -7.96 9.34 -0.10
N SER A 32 -8.54 10.51 -0.36
CA SER A 32 -9.90 10.87 0.08
C SER A 32 -10.94 9.84 -0.37
N TYR A 33 -10.94 9.51 -1.68
CA TYR A 33 -11.85 8.51 -2.24
C TYR A 33 -11.64 7.12 -1.65
N ALA A 34 -10.40 6.71 -1.41
CA ALA A 34 -10.12 5.41 -0.77
C ALA A 34 -10.73 5.34 0.65
N VAL A 35 -10.58 6.40 1.46
CA VAL A 35 -11.15 6.46 2.81
C VAL A 35 -12.68 6.45 2.76
N ILE A 36 -13.30 7.15 1.81
CA ILE A 36 -14.76 7.13 1.63
C ILE A 36 -15.26 5.73 1.27
N THR A 37 -14.57 5.02 0.37
CA THR A 37 -14.93 3.65 -0.01
C THR A 37 -14.88 2.71 1.19
N ILE A 38 -13.77 2.72 1.96
CA ILE A 38 -13.63 1.89 3.15
C ILE A 38 -14.68 2.26 4.21
N ALA A 39 -14.91 3.54 4.45
CA ALA A 39 -15.91 3.99 5.40
C ALA A 39 -17.34 3.56 5.01
N THR A 40 -17.64 3.52 3.71
CA THR A 40 -18.93 3.03 3.20
C THR A 40 -19.07 1.53 3.42
N LEU A 41 -18.02 0.76 3.13
CA LEU A 41 -18.01 -0.69 3.38
C LEU A 41 -18.15 -1.00 4.88
N ALA A 42 -17.44 -0.27 5.73
CA ALA A 42 -17.53 -0.41 7.18
C ALA A 42 -18.95 -0.07 7.69
N ALA A 43 -19.60 0.97 7.15
CA ALA A 43 -20.97 1.30 7.50
C ALA A 43 -21.97 0.18 7.15
N PHE A 44 -21.80 -0.48 5.99
CA PHE A 44 -22.61 -1.65 5.64
C PHE A 44 -22.39 -2.84 6.57
N SER A 45 -21.14 -3.06 7.00
CA SER A 45 -20.82 -4.09 8.00
C SER A 45 -21.56 -3.83 9.32
N GLU A 46 -21.57 -2.58 9.78
CA GLU A 46 -22.16 -2.21 11.07
C GLU A 46 -23.69 -2.28 11.06
N LEU A 47 -24.32 -2.07 9.91
CA LEU A 47 -25.77 -2.23 9.72
C LEU A 47 -26.23 -3.70 9.79
N LYS A 48 -25.31 -4.67 9.86
CA LYS A 48 -25.57 -6.13 9.88
C LYS A 48 -26.43 -6.64 8.71
N ILE A 49 -26.54 -5.87 7.63
CA ILE A 49 -27.18 -6.32 6.40
C ILE A 49 -26.17 -7.15 5.62
N ALA A 50 -26.46 -8.44 5.44
CA ALA A 50 -25.58 -9.36 4.72
C ALA A 50 -24.11 -9.32 5.21
N GLU A 51 -23.92 -9.37 6.53
CA GLU A 51 -22.62 -9.27 7.23
C GLU A 51 -21.55 -10.19 6.62
N SER A 52 -21.91 -11.42 6.24
CA SER A 52 -21.02 -12.36 5.56
C SER A 52 -20.55 -11.85 4.17
N PHE A 53 -21.45 -11.25 3.39
CA PHE A 53 -21.12 -10.73 2.06
C PHE A 53 -20.16 -9.53 2.16
N VAL A 54 -20.42 -8.61 3.09
CA VAL A 54 -19.56 -7.44 3.32
C VAL A 54 -18.19 -7.87 3.83
N ASN A 55 -18.13 -8.82 4.76
CA ASN A 55 -16.85 -9.36 5.26
C ASN A 55 -16.03 -10.02 4.15
N ILE A 56 -16.64 -10.82 3.27
CA ILE A 56 -15.93 -11.45 2.14
C ILE A 56 -15.36 -10.38 1.21
N LEU A 57 -16.14 -9.34 0.87
CA LEU A 57 -15.65 -8.25 0.01
C LEU A 57 -14.53 -7.45 0.68
N PHE A 58 -14.64 -7.17 1.97
CA PHE A 58 -13.61 -6.47 2.74
C PHE A 58 -12.31 -7.29 2.78
N ILE A 59 -12.39 -8.57 3.15
CA ILE A 59 -11.24 -9.48 3.16
C ILE A 59 -10.63 -9.57 1.77
N GLY A 60 -11.44 -9.74 0.72
CA GLY A 60 -10.97 -9.82 -0.67
C GLY A 60 -10.23 -8.55 -1.13
N LEU A 61 -10.76 -7.37 -0.79
CA LEU A 61 -10.13 -6.10 -1.11
C LEU A 61 -8.78 -5.94 -0.39
N ILE A 62 -8.75 -6.20 0.92
CA ILE A 62 -7.53 -6.09 1.72
C ILE A 62 -6.50 -7.13 1.27
N ALA A 63 -6.91 -8.36 0.98
CA ALA A 63 -6.03 -9.40 0.46
C ALA A 63 -5.43 -8.99 -0.90
N MET A 64 -6.23 -8.44 -1.81
CA MET A 64 -5.74 -7.94 -3.10
C MET A 64 -4.72 -6.83 -2.92
N LEU A 65 -4.98 -5.86 -2.04
CA LEU A 65 -4.05 -4.76 -1.76
C LEU A 65 -2.76 -5.26 -1.10
N ALA A 66 -2.88 -6.15 -0.11
CA ALA A 66 -1.74 -6.73 0.59
C ALA A 66 -0.85 -7.53 -0.36
N LEU A 67 -1.45 -8.36 -1.22
CA LEU A 67 -0.72 -9.10 -2.25
C LEU A 67 -0.13 -8.16 -3.30
N GLY A 68 -0.89 -7.18 -3.78
CA GLY A 68 -0.42 -6.22 -4.78
C GLY A 68 0.79 -5.43 -4.29
N PHE A 69 0.71 -4.82 -3.10
CA PHE A 69 1.82 -4.09 -2.51
C PHE A 69 2.97 -5.00 -2.09
N GLY A 70 2.68 -6.16 -1.50
CA GLY A 70 3.69 -7.14 -1.10
C GLY A 70 4.51 -7.63 -2.30
N LEU A 71 3.83 -7.93 -3.42
CA LEU A 71 4.47 -8.30 -4.67
C LEU A 71 5.23 -7.12 -5.28
N ALA A 72 4.64 -5.93 -5.33
CA ALA A 72 5.31 -4.75 -5.90
C ALA A 72 6.61 -4.41 -5.15
N ILE A 73 6.61 -4.48 -3.82
CA ILE A 73 7.79 -4.25 -2.98
C ILE A 73 8.78 -5.41 -3.14
N GLY A 74 8.30 -6.67 -3.09
CA GLY A 74 9.15 -7.85 -3.21
C GLY A 74 9.85 -7.97 -4.57
N LEU A 75 9.11 -7.71 -5.66
CA LEU A 75 9.67 -7.66 -7.02
C LEU A 75 10.55 -6.42 -7.21
N GLY A 76 10.19 -5.28 -6.63
CA GLY A 76 10.99 -4.05 -6.69
C GLY A 76 12.36 -4.16 -6.00
N ALA A 77 12.48 -5.00 -4.96
CA ALA A 77 13.75 -5.25 -4.27
C ALA A 77 14.59 -6.38 -4.89
N LYS A 78 14.08 -7.09 -5.91
CA LYS A 78 14.70 -8.29 -6.49
C LYS A 78 16.15 -8.05 -6.92
N ASP A 79 16.42 -6.96 -7.62
CA ASP A 79 17.76 -6.67 -8.14
C ASP A 79 18.76 -6.33 -7.03
N LEU A 80 18.31 -5.62 -6.00
CA LEU A 80 19.13 -5.28 -4.83
C LEU A 80 19.54 -6.54 -4.06
N VAL A 81 18.56 -7.42 -3.78
CA VAL A 81 18.81 -8.70 -3.10
C VAL A 81 19.71 -9.59 -3.94
N GLY A 82 19.49 -9.64 -5.26
CA GLY A 82 20.33 -10.41 -6.18
C GLY A 82 21.79 -9.97 -6.15
N LYS A 83 22.03 -8.65 -6.10
CA LYS A 83 23.38 -8.11 -6.03
C LYS A 83 24.08 -8.47 -4.71
N ILE A 84 23.41 -8.25 -3.58
CA ILE A 84 23.93 -8.58 -2.23
C ILE A 84 24.31 -10.06 -2.14
N LEU A 85 23.43 -10.95 -2.63
CA LEU A 85 23.68 -12.38 -2.59
C LEU A 85 24.85 -12.79 -3.50
N SER A 86 25.00 -12.15 -4.66
CA SER A 86 26.10 -12.41 -5.58
C SER A 86 27.47 -11.98 -5.02
N ASP A 87 27.50 -10.87 -4.29
CA ASP A 87 28.72 -10.36 -3.67
C ASP A 87 29.11 -11.26 -2.48
N TRP A 88 28.14 -11.63 -1.65
CA TRP A 88 28.35 -12.61 -0.58
C TRP A 88 28.86 -13.96 -1.10
N TYR A 89 28.29 -14.46 -2.20
CA TYR A 89 28.76 -15.70 -2.82
C TYR A 89 30.22 -15.63 -3.28
N LYS A 90 30.65 -14.49 -3.84
CA LYS A 90 32.04 -14.28 -4.26
C LYS A 90 33.00 -14.23 -3.07
N ASP A 91 32.61 -13.56 -2.00
CA ASP A 91 33.42 -13.45 -0.78
C ASP A 91 33.65 -14.84 -0.16
N VAL A 92 32.59 -15.64 -0.04
CA VAL A 92 32.68 -17.02 0.45
C VAL A 92 33.57 -17.88 -0.45
N GLN A 93 33.46 -17.75 -1.78
CA GLN A 93 34.27 -18.53 -2.71
C GLN A 93 35.76 -18.12 -2.70
N HIS A 94 36.04 -16.84 -2.43
CA HIS A 94 37.41 -16.33 -2.28
C HIS A 94 38.07 -16.84 -0.99
N ASP A 95 37.32 -16.89 0.11
CA ASP A 95 37.82 -17.40 1.39
C ASP A 95 38.08 -18.92 1.38
N LEU A 96 37.33 -19.69 0.58
CA LEU A 96 37.56 -21.13 0.39
C LEU A 96 38.75 -21.45 -0.52
N LYS A 97 39.28 -20.47 -1.26
CA LYS A 97 40.43 -20.63 -2.17
C LYS A 97 41.77 -20.19 -1.56
N LYS A 98 41.77 -19.64 -0.34
CA LYS A 98 42.96 -19.39 0.48
C LYS A 98 43.28 -20.60 1.35
#